data_AF-A0A849R7V9-F1
#
_entry.id   AF-A0A849R7V9-F1
#
_cell.length_a   1.000
_cell.length_b   1.000
_cell.length_c   1.000
_cell.angle_alpha   90.00
_cell.angle_beta   90.00
_cell.angle_gamma   90.00
#
_symmetry.space_group_name_H-M   'P 1'
#
loop_
_entity.id
_entity.type
_entity.pdbx_description
1 polymer ?
#
loop_
_entity_poly.entity_id
_entity_poly.type
_entity_poly.pdbx_seq_one_letter_code
_entity_poly.pdbx_strand_id
1 'polypeptide(L)'
;MIVGFNLDSINAKKTATPKGNIRIDNNVNILGVKETKLPIFEDQISQIGFKFTTNYVQEEKSIGNITITGNVLYRGDVENIKKTFTEDKKLPDKVSHVVINTILAKCIIQTITLSEQVTLPPPISLPTITHKKKQNLEYIG
;
A
#
# COMPACT_ATOMS: atom_id res chain seq x y z
N MET A 1 -9.00 13.76 10.56
CA MET A 1 -7.80 13.05 11.08
C MET A 1 -8.04 11.55 11.08
N ILE A 2 -6.99 10.73 10.95
CA ILE A 2 -7.12 9.28 11.06
C ILE A 2 -7.08 8.87 12.54
N VAL A 3 -8.04 8.06 12.95
CA VAL A 3 -8.20 7.58 14.34
C VAL A 3 -8.07 6.06 14.46
N GLY A 4 -8.02 5.34 13.34
CA GLY A 4 -7.86 3.89 13.33
C GLY A 4 -7.51 3.35 11.96
N PHE A 5 -6.90 2.17 11.94
CA PHE A 5 -6.52 1.44 10.73
C PHE A 5 -6.64 -0.05 11.01
N ASN A 6 -7.52 -0.73 10.28
CA ASN A 6 -7.82 -2.14 10.47
C ASN A 6 -7.55 -2.92 9.18
N LEU A 7 -7.08 -4.14 9.33
CA LEU A 7 -6.89 -5.09 8.24
C LEU A 7 -7.96 -6.17 8.34
N ASP A 8 -8.67 -6.38 7.24
CA ASP A 8 -9.74 -7.37 7.15
C ASP A 8 -9.24 -8.67 6.52
N SER A 9 -8.35 -8.58 5.51
CA SER A 9 -7.73 -9.76 4.91
C SER A 9 -6.37 -9.46 4.30
N ILE A 10 -5.50 -10.47 4.28
CA ILE A 10 -4.21 -10.45 3.61
C ILE A 10 -4.10 -11.72 2.77
N ASN A 11 -3.75 -11.57 1.51
CA ASN A 11 -3.48 -12.68 0.61
C ASN A 11 -2.16 -12.41 -0.13
N ALA A 12 -1.22 -13.34 -0.04
CA ALA A 12 0.04 -13.29 -0.77
C ALA A 12 0.20 -14.59 -1.56
N LYS A 13 0.44 -14.46 -2.87
CA LYS A 13 0.57 -15.60 -3.77
C LYS A 13 1.74 -15.40 -4.71
N LYS A 14 2.60 -16.41 -4.80
CA LYS A 14 3.61 -16.57 -5.86
C LYS A 14 3.13 -17.63 -6.85
N THR A 15 3.14 -17.32 -8.14
CA THR A 15 2.71 -18.24 -9.22
C THR A 15 3.88 -18.74 -10.05
N ALA A 16 5.00 -18.02 -10.07
CA ALA A 16 6.20 -18.41 -10.80
C ALA A 16 7.47 -17.98 -10.06
N THR A 17 8.60 -18.60 -10.42
CA THR A 17 9.90 -18.24 -9.86
C THR A 17 10.37 -16.90 -10.46
N PRO A 18 10.62 -15.87 -9.63
CA PRO A 18 11.13 -14.57 -10.08
C PRO A 18 12.46 -14.71 -10.82
N LYS A 19 12.58 -14.18 -12.05
CA LYS A 19 13.84 -14.11 -12.80
C LYS A 19 13.94 -12.78 -13.56
N GLY A 20 15.17 -12.29 -13.77
CA GLY A 20 15.42 -11.11 -14.60
C GLY A 20 14.77 -9.83 -14.09
N ASN A 21 14.30 -8.98 -15.00
CA ASN A 21 13.66 -7.72 -14.68
C ASN A 21 12.19 -7.92 -14.30
N ILE A 22 11.80 -7.43 -13.12
CA ILE A 22 10.46 -7.59 -12.57
C ILE A 22 9.89 -6.21 -12.33
N ARG A 23 8.74 -5.93 -12.95
CA ARG A 23 7.96 -4.73 -12.68
C ARG A 23 7.05 -4.98 -11.48
N ILE A 24 7.02 -4.02 -10.56
CA ILE A 24 6.20 -4.08 -9.36
C ILE A 24 5.23 -2.92 -9.40
N ASP A 25 3.94 -3.23 -9.49
CA ASP A 25 2.88 -2.24 -9.60
C ASP A 25 2.07 -2.22 -8.29
N ASN A 26 2.10 -1.08 -7.59
CA ASN A 26 1.31 -0.87 -6.37
C ASN A 26 0.06 -0.05 -6.69
N ASN A 27 -1.10 -0.52 -6.24
CA ASN A 27 -2.37 0.16 -6.44
C ASN A 27 -3.19 0.22 -5.15
N VAL A 28 -3.86 1.35 -4.94
CA VAL A 28 -4.83 1.55 -3.84
C VAL A 28 -6.18 1.82 -4.47
N ASN A 29 -7.18 1.01 -4.11
CA ASN A 29 -8.56 1.24 -4.50
C ASN A 29 -9.43 1.47 -3.26
N ILE A 30 -10.28 2.50 -3.29
CA ILE A 30 -11.26 2.77 -2.24
C ILE A 30 -12.53 1.99 -2.56
N LEU A 31 -12.92 1.08 -1.67
CA LEU A 31 -14.05 0.17 -1.88
C LEU A 31 -15.39 0.80 -1.50
N GLY A 32 -15.38 1.69 -0.50
CA GLY A 32 -16.60 2.31 -0.01
C GLY A 32 -16.39 3.15 1.25
N VAL A 33 -17.39 3.97 1.56
CA VAL A 33 -17.46 4.76 2.79
C VAL A 33 -18.70 4.36 3.56
N LYS A 34 -18.54 4.06 4.86
CA LYS A 34 -19.63 3.79 5.80
C LYS A 34 -19.51 4.75 6.98
N GLU A 35 -20.63 5.07 7.60
CA GLU A 35 -20.65 5.79 8.86
C GLU A 35 -20.57 4.79 10.01
N THR A 36 -19.77 5.08 11.01
CA THR A 36 -19.71 4.27 12.23
C THR A 36 -19.52 5.18 13.44
N LYS A 37 -19.87 4.69 14.62
CA LYS A 37 -19.69 5.40 15.89
C LYS A 37 -18.78 4.56 16.77
N LEU A 38 -17.72 5.18 17.27
CA LEU A 38 -16.84 4.54 18.25
C LEU A 38 -17.27 4.92 19.66
N PRO A 39 -17.26 4.01 20.65
CA PRO A 39 -17.64 4.33 22.03
C PRO A 39 -16.82 5.47 22.66
N ILE A 40 -15.60 5.70 22.16
CA ILE A 40 -14.68 6.74 22.62
C ILE A 40 -14.95 8.13 22.03
N PHE A 41 -15.84 8.25 21.03
CA PHE A 41 -16.18 9.53 20.39
C PHE A 41 -17.70 9.72 20.37
N GLU A 42 -18.15 10.93 20.69
CA GLU A 42 -19.59 11.26 20.61
C GLU A 42 -20.05 11.40 19.16
N ASP A 43 -19.16 11.89 18.29
CA ASP A 43 -19.39 12.12 16.86
C ASP A 43 -19.35 10.82 16.03
N GLN A 44 -20.07 10.82 14.90
CA GLN A 44 -19.88 9.81 13.86
C GLN A 44 -18.50 9.96 13.22
N ILE A 45 -17.97 8.84 12.72
CA ILE A 45 -16.73 8.78 11.96
C ILE A 45 -16.96 8.04 10.63
N SER A 46 -16.13 8.33 9.64
CA SER A 46 -16.15 7.65 8.35
C SER A 46 -15.23 6.42 8.39
N GLN A 47 -15.81 5.24 8.17
CA GLN A 47 -15.08 4.01 7.89
C GLN A 47 -14.90 3.88 6.38
N ILE A 48 -13.67 4.03 5.92
CA ILE A 48 -13.29 4.01 4.51
C ILE A 48 -12.64 2.66 4.20
N GLY A 49 -13.36 1.80 3.48
CA GLY A 49 -12.85 0.50 3.04
C GLY A 49 -11.86 0.65 1.89
N PHE A 50 -10.78 -0.12 1.91
CA PHE A 50 -9.75 -0.09 0.87
C PHE A 50 -9.30 -1.50 0.46
N LYS A 51 -8.74 -1.56 -0.75
CA LYS A 51 -7.98 -2.69 -1.28
C LYS A 51 -6.65 -2.17 -1.80
N PHE A 52 -5.57 -2.59 -1.15
CA PHE A 52 -4.21 -2.41 -1.62
C PHE A 52 -3.79 -3.65 -2.40
N THR A 53 -3.11 -3.48 -3.53
CA THR A 53 -2.60 -4.59 -4.34
C THR A 53 -1.22 -4.28 -4.86
N THR A 54 -0.29 -5.22 -4.67
CA THR A 54 1.02 -5.23 -5.29
C THR A 54 1.07 -6.38 -6.27
N ASN A 55 1.22 -6.06 -7.55
CA ASN A 55 1.35 -7.05 -8.62
C ASN A 55 2.79 -7.15 -9.08
N TYR A 56 3.26 -8.38 -9.26
CA TYR A 56 4.59 -8.67 -9.77
C TYR A 56 4.45 -9.19 -11.19
N VAL A 57 5.02 -8.46 -12.14
CA VAL A 57 4.95 -8.76 -13.57
C VAL A 57 6.36 -8.93 -14.11
N GLN A 58 6.59 -10.05 -14.77
CA GLN A 58 7.82 -10.30 -15.53
C GLN A 58 7.45 -10.32 -17.01
N GLU A 59 8.02 -9.41 -17.78
CA GLU A 59 7.63 -9.15 -19.18
C GLU A 59 6.11 -8.86 -19.24
N GLU A 60 5.29 -9.85 -19.63
CA GLU A 60 3.83 -9.75 -19.71
C GLU A 60 3.09 -10.78 -18.83
N LYS A 61 3.81 -11.53 -17.98
CA LYS A 61 3.24 -12.58 -17.14
C LYS A 61 3.21 -12.17 -15.67
N SER A 62 2.07 -12.38 -15.02
CA SER A 62 1.96 -12.24 -13.57
C SER A 62 2.67 -13.40 -12.87
N ILE A 63 3.68 -13.08 -12.07
CA ILE A 63 4.49 -14.04 -11.31
C ILE A 63 4.09 -14.10 -9.83
N GLY A 64 3.21 -13.20 -9.39
CA GLY A 64 2.65 -13.17 -8.06
C GLY A 64 1.88 -11.90 -7.77
N ASN A 65 1.10 -11.93 -6.69
CA ASN A 65 0.37 -10.77 -6.21
C ASN A 65 0.23 -10.82 -4.68
N ILE A 66 0.24 -9.63 -4.09
CA ILE A 66 -0.09 -9.42 -2.68
C ILE A 66 -1.30 -8.49 -2.65
N THR A 67 -2.34 -8.89 -1.93
CA THR A 67 -3.59 -8.13 -1.78
C THR A 67 -3.88 -7.97 -0.30
N ILE A 68 -4.09 -6.73 0.13
CA ILE A 68 -4.42 -6.38 1.50
C ILE A 68 -5.74 -5.60 1.45
N THR A 69 -6.76 -6.07 2.15
CA THR A 69 -8.03 -5.35 2.31
C THR A 69 -8.21 -4.92 3.75
N GLY A 70 -8.88 -3.80 3.95
CA GLY A 70 -9.09 -3.27 5.29
C GLY A 70 -9.93 -2.03 5.26
N ASN A 71 -9.89 -1.30 6.38
CA ASN A 71 -10.58 -0.03 6.51
C ASN A 71 -9.78 0.98 7.33
N VAL A 72 -9.92 2.25 6.97
CA VAL A 72 -9.37 3.40 7.68
C VAL A 72 -10.52 4.12 8.37
N LEU A 73 -10.35 4.41 9.65
CA LEU A 73 -11.30 5.21 10.43
C LEU A 73 -10.86 6.67 10.41
N TYR A 74 -11.68 7.53 9.82
CA TYR A 74 -11.42 8.95 9.65
C TYR A 74 -12.45 9.78 10.41
N ARG A 75 -11.98 10.64 11.32
CA ARG A 75 -12.80 11.63 12.03
C ARG A 75 -12.74 12.98 11.31
N GLY A 76 -13.89 13.53 10.97
CA GLY A 76 -14.03 14.80 10.25
C GLY A 76 -15.46 14.98 9.75
N ASP A 77 -15.62 15.72 8.65
CA ASP A 77 -16.92 15.97 8.01
C ASP A 77 -17.45 14.71 7.29
N VAL A 78 -18.13 13.86 8.05
CA VAL A 78 -18.63 12.55 7.59
C VAL A 78 -19.65 12.68 6.47
N GLU A 79 -20.54 13.66 6.58
CA GLU A 79 -21.64 13.88 5.63
C GLU A 79 -21.09 14.28 4.25
N ASN A 80 -20.16 15.23 4.22
CA ASN A 80 -19.49 15.64 2.99
C ASN A 80 -18.71 14.48 2.35
N ILE A 81 -17.94 13.72 3.14
CA ILE A 81 -17.18 12.56 2.62
C ILE A 81 -18.11 11.55 1.96
N LYS A 82 -19.24 11.23 2.62
CA LYS A 82 -20.22 10.28 2.09
C LYS A 82 -20.90 10.82 0.84
N LYS A 83 -21.29 12.09 0.83
CA LYS A 83 -21.92 12.75 -0.32
C LYS A 83 -21.01 12.74 -1.54
N THR A 84 -19.79 13.28 -1.41
CA THR A 84 -18.81 13.29 -2.51
C THR A 84 -18.48 11.89 -3.02
N PHE A 85 -18.33 10.90 -2.12
CA PHE A 85 -18.07 9.53 -2.56
C PHE A 85 -19.27 8.88 -3.26
N THR A 86 -20.49 9.28 -2.91
CA THR A 86 -21.70 8.74 -3.55
C THR A 86 -21.88 9.32 -4.95
N GLU A 87 -21.61 10.62 -5.12
CA GLU A 87 -21.71 11.35 -6.39
C GLU A 87 -20.55 11.01 -7.34
N ASP A 88 -19.30 11.12 -6.87
CA ASP A 88 -18.11 11.07 -7.73
C ASP A 88 -17.32 9.76 -7.64
N LYS A 89 -17.72 8.84 -6.74
CA LYS A 89 -16.93 7.63 -6.37
C LYS A 89 -15.50 7.96 -5.91
N LYS A 90 -15.27 9.19 -5.43
CA LYS A 90 -13.98 9.69 -4.96
C LYS A 90 -14.13 10.33 -3.59
N LEU A 91 -13.06 10.28 -2.80
CA LEU A 91 -12.99 11.00 -1.54
C LEU A 91 -12.70 12.48 -1.82
N PRO A 92 -13.17 13.42 -0.98
CA PRO A 92 -12.74 14.81 -1.05
C PRO A 92 -11.21 14.90 -1.02
N ASP A 93 -10.60 15.78 -1.84
CA ASP A 93 -9.14 15.78 -2.07
C ASP A 93 -8.33 15.78 -0.77
N LYS A 94 -8.65 16.66 0.17
CA LYS A 94 -7.93 16.74 1.46
C LYS A 94 -7.99 15.41 2.24
N VAL A 95 -9.11 14.71 2.19
CA VAL A 95 -9.29 13.40 2.85
C VAL A 95 -8.58 12.32 2.07
N SER A 96 -8.70 12.33 0.75
CA SER A 96 -8.08 11.38 -0.17
C SER A 96 -6.56 11.30 0.03
N HIS A 97 -5.86 12.45 0.03
CA HIS A 97 -4.41 12.49 0.21
C HIS A 97 -3.97 11.87 1.54
N VAL A 98 -4.65 12.23 2.64
CA VAL A 98 -4.31 11.73 3.99
C VAL A 98 -4.57 10.22 4.10
N VAL A 99 -5.70 9.75 3.56
CA VAL A 99 -6.09 8.34 3.60
C VAL A 99 -5.18 7.49 2.72
N ILE A 100 -4.98 7.88 1.46
CA ILE A 100 -4.14 7.14 0.51
C ILE A 100 -2.69 7.05 1.01
N ASN A 101 -2.11 8.16 1.47
CA ASN A 101 -0.74 8.15 1.99
C ASN A 101 -0.60 7.23 3.21
N THR A 102 -1.62 7.19 4.07
CA THR A 102 -1.60 6.31 5.24
C THR A 102 -1.74 4.84 4.86
N ILE A 103 -2.60 4.52 3.88
CA ILE A 103 -2.72 3.17 3.33
C ILE A 103 -1.39 2.74 2.71
N LEU A 104 -0.80 3.57 1.83
CA LEU A 104 0.48 3.28 1.19
C LEU A 104 1.57 3.02 2.24
N ALA A 105 1.76 3.93 3.20
CA ALA A 105 2.81 3.80 4.20
C ALA A 105 2.67 2.48 5.00
N LYS A 106 1.46 2.14 5.46
CA LYS A 106 1.23 0.92 6.24
C LYS A 106 1.30 -0.35 5.40
N CYS A 107 0.70 -0.36 4.20
CA CYS A 107 0.63 -1.53 3.36
C CYS A 107 1.98 -1.84 2.67
N ILE A 108 2.78 -0.84 2.32
CA ILE A 108 4.13 -1.08 1.76
C ILE A 108 5.00 -1.81 2.78
N ILE A 109 4.98 -1.38 4.05
CA ILE A 109 5.73 -2.05 5.13
C ILE A 109 5.31 -3.51 5.25
N GLN A 110 4.01 -3.79 5.29
CA GLN A 110 3.49 -5.16 5.35
C GLN A 110 3.89 -5.99 4.12
N THR A 111 3.87 -5.37 2.95
CA THR A 111 4.19 -6.04 1.68
C THR A 111 5.65 -6.46 1.61
N ILE A 112 6.58 -5.71 2.21
CA ILE A 112 7.99 -6.13 2.32
C ILE A 112 8.08 -7.47 3.04
N THR A 113 7.51 -7.57 4.24
CA THR A 113 7.51 -8.81 5.03
C THR A 113 6.79 -9.95 4.30
N LEU A 114 5.64 -9.68 3.70
CA LEU A 114 4.87 -10.69 2.96
C LEU A 114 5.62 -11.19 1.72
N SER A 115 6.27 -10.28 1.00
CA SER A 115 7.05 -10.63 -0.19
C SER A 115 8.18 -11.60 0.15
N GLU A 116 8.87 -11.38 1.27
CA GLU A 116 9.89 -12.30 1.77
C GLU A 116 9.31 -13.70 2.07
N GLN A 117 8.17 -13.75 2.78
CA GLN A 117 7.50 -15.01 3.14
C GLN A 117 7.09 -15.84 1.92
N VAL A 118 6.65 -15.20 0.84
CA VAL A 118 6.30 -15.90 -0.41
C VAL A 118 7.44 -15.97 -1.42
N THR A 119 8.64 -15.53 -1.04
CA THR A 119 9.84 -15.51 -1.90
C THR A 119 9.65 -14.71 -3.20
N LEU A 120 8.95 -13.57 -3.11
CA LEU A 120 8.88 -12.53 -4.12
C LEU A 120 9.90 -11.42 -3.79
N PRO A 121 10.37 -10.65 -4.79
CA PRO A 121 11.26 -9.52 -4.50
C PRO A 121 10.53 -8.45 -3.65
N PRO A 122 11.26 -7.68 -2.84
CA PRO A 122 10.67 -6.59 -2.08
C PRO A 122 10.08 -5.54 -3.02
N PRO A 123 8.95 -4.91 -2.66
CA PRO A 123 8.29 -3.90 -3.49
C PRO A 123 9.05 -2.56 -3.57
N ILE A 124 10.13 -2.43 -2.80
CA ILE A 124 11.02 -1.27 -2.77
C ILE A 124 12.47 -1.74 -2.86
N SER A 125 13.34 -0.87 -3.37
CA SER A 125 14.79 -1.13 -3.35
C SER A 125 15.31 -1.04 -1.92
N LEU A 126 15.91 -2.12 -1.43
CA LEU A 126 16.57 -2.14 -0.13
C LEU A 126 17.99 -1.54 -0.23
N PRO A 127 18.48 -0.89 0.83
CA PRO A 127 19.86 -0.40 0.86
C PRO A 127 20.84 -1.58 0.78
N THR A 128 21.84 -1.47 -0.08
CA THR A 128 22.91 -2.46 -0.22
C THR A 128 24.25 -1.86 0.20
N ILE A 129 25.07 -2.64 0.91
CA ILE A 129 26.45 -2.24 1.18
C ILE A 129 27.25 -2.51 -0.10
N THR A 130 27.65 -1.43 -0.78
CA THR A 130 28.57 -1.53 -1.92
C THR A 130 30.00 -1.38 -1.41
N HIS A 131 30.84 -2.41 -1.58
CA HIS A 131 32.28 -2.24 -1.43
C HIS A 131 32.80 -1.38 -2.59
N LYS A 132 33.29 -0.17 -2.32
CA LYS A 132 34.05 0.60 -3.31
C LYS A 132 35.29 -0.20 -3.69
N LYS A 133 35.36 -0.69 -4.94
CA LYS A 133 36.62 -1.18 -5.51
C LYS A 133 37.65 -0.05 -5.40
N LYS A 134 38.75 -0.27 -4.68
CA LYS A 134 39.93 0.59 -4.72
C LYS A 134 40.39 0.66 -6.18
N GLN A 135 40.29 1.84 -6.77
CA GLN A 135 40.88 2.14 -8.07
C GLN A 135 42.40 2.10 -7.85
N ASN A 136 43.09 1.12 -8.43
CA ASN A 136 44.55 1.11 -8.48
C ASN A 136 44.97 2.37 -9.25
N LEU A 137 45.53 3.35 -8.56
CA LEU A 137 46.32 4.41 -9.18
C LEU A 137 47.63 3.74 -9.57
N GLU A 138 47.73 3.27 -10.82
CA GLU A 138 49.00 2.87 -11.40
C GLU A 138 49.86 4.13 -11.54
N TYR A 139 50.79 4.32 -10.59
CA TYR A 139 51.92 5.21 -10.76
C TYR A 139 52.91 4.55 -11.72
N ILE A 140 53.04 5.13 -12.91
CA ILE A 140 54.20 5.04 -13.78
C ILE A 140 54.39 6.48 -14.28
N GLY A 141 55.39 7.23 -13.83
CA GLY A 141 56.80 6.87 -13.80
C GLY A 141 57.45 7.66 -14.93
#